data_AF-A0A2A5A832-F1
#
_entry.id   AF-A0A2A5A832-F1
#
_cell.length_a   1.000
_cell.length_b   1.000
_cell.length_c   1.000
_cell.angle_alpha   90.00
_cell.angle_beta   90.00
_cell.angle_gamma   90.00
#
_symmetry.space_group_name_H-M   'P 1'
#
loop_
_entity.id
_entity.type
_entity.pdbx_description
1 polymer ?
#
loop_
_entity_poly.entity_id
_entity_poly.type
_entity_poly.pdbx_seq_one_letter_code
_entity_poly.pdbx_strand_id
1 'polypeptide(L)'
;MDQLSKAIENLGMNRLIRVEDREIRLAILLRKEEWRHLSAPWWKGKAASIVGVDLDGNFLLCKSSGEFIIFEREGLKETLTSKNLGGMLSMLEMDATNIP
;
A
#
# COMPACT_ATOMS: atom_id res chain seq x y z
N MET A 1 -1.92 9.85 -18.69
CA MET A 1 -2.11 9.62 -17.25
C MET A 1 -1.79 8.16 -16.96
N ASP A 2 -0.82 7.89 -16.09
CA ASP A 2 -0.40 6.52 -15.78
C ASP A 2 -1.39 5.81 -14.84
N GLN A 3 -1.21 4.49 -14.67
CA GLN A 3 -2.11 3.66 -13.85
C GLN A 3 -2.11 4.07 -12.38
N LEU A 4 -0.98 4.53 -11.84
CA LEU A 4 -0.86 4.95 -10.44
C LEU A 4 -1.64 6.25 -10.20
N SER A 5 -1.52 7.22 -11.10
CA SER A 5 -2.25 8.48 -11.04
C SER A 5 -3.76 8.25 -11.04
N LYS A 6 -4.24 7.36 -11.93
CA LYS A 6 -5.65 6.94 -11.95
C LYS A 6 -6.09 6.27 -10.65
N ALA A 7 -5.25 5.43 -10.07
CA ALA A 7 -5.58 4.77 -8.80
C ALA A 7 -5.69 5.77 -7.65
N ILE A 8 -4.80 6.77 -7.59
CA ILE A 8 -4.82 7.84 -6.59
C ILE A 8 -6.10 8.67 -6.73
N GLU A 9 -6.47 9.07 -7.95
CA GLU A 9 -7.72 9.83 -8.20
C GLU A 9 -8.97 9.05 -7.79
N ASN A 10 -8.96 7.72 -7.97
CA ASN A 10 -10.07 6.86 -7.63
C ASN A 10 -10.02 6.29 -6.21
N LEU A 11 -9.04 6.68 -5.38
CA LEU A 11 -8.82 6.08 -4.06
C LEU A 11 -10.02 6.29 -3.12
N GLY A 12 -10.82 7.33 -3.33
CA GLY A 12 -12.08 7.51 -2.61
C GLY A 12 -13.08 6.37 -2.82
N MET A 13 -13.02 5.64 -3.94
CA MET A 13 -13.90 4.51 -4.24
C MET A 13 -13.15 3.18 -4.21
N ASN A 14 -11.99 3.11 -4.85
CA ASN A 14 -11.19 1.90 -5.05
C ASN A 14 -9.98 1.90 -4.13
N ARG A 15 -10.19 1.49 -2.88
CA ARG A 15 -9.14 1.47 -1.84
C ARG A 15 -9.00 0.15 -1.11
N LEU A 16 -9.86 -0.82 -1.39
CA LEU A 16 -9.85 -2.09 -0.68
C LEU A 16 -8.84 -3.03 -1.35
N ILE A 17 -7.94 -3.60 -0.57
CA ILE A 17 -7.04 -4.68 -0.99
C ILE A 17 -7.37 -5.89 -0.12
N ARG A 18 -7.63 -7.03 -0.75
CA ARG A 18 -7.83 -8.31 -0.08
C ARG A 18 -6.57 -9.16 -0.19
N VAL A 19 -5.96 -9.50 0.94
CA VAL A 19 -4.75 -10.33 1.01
C VAL A 19 -4.91 -11.33 2.13
N GLU A 20 -4.75 -12.62 1.82
CA GLU A 20 -5.03 -13.72 2.75
C GLU A 20 -6.45 -13.55 3.34
N ASP A 21 -6.60 -13.58 4.67
CA ASP A 21 -7.87 -13.41 5.37
C ASP A 21 -8.10 -11.94 5.79
N ARG A 22 -7.54 -10.96 5.07
CA ARG A 22 -7.48 -9.56 5.50
C ARG A 22 -8.03 -8.60 4.46
N GLU A 23 -8.73 -7.59 4.97
CA GLU A 23 -9.22 -6.45 4.23
C GLU A 23 -8.43 -5.21 4.62
N ILE A 24 -7.77 -4.59 3.66
CA ILE A 24 -6.89 -3.44 3.87
C ILE A 24 -7.48 -2.27 3.11
N ARG A 25 -7.88 -1.22 3.83
CA ARG A 25 -8.48 -0.02 3.23
C ARG A 25 -7.44 1.08 3.17
N LEU A 26 -6.92 1.37 1.99
CA LEU A 26 -5.94 2.43 1.80
C LEU A 26 -6.57 3.80 2.09
N ALA A 27 -5.91 4.57 2.95
CA ALA A 27 -6.23 5.97 3.20
C ALA A 27 -5.47 6.88 2.21
N ILE A 28 -4.22 6.51 1.91
CA ILE A 28 -3.30 7.30 1.09
C ILE A 28 -2.54 6.37 0.15
N LEU A 29 -2.39 6.81 -1.09
CA LEU A 29 -1.45 6.26 -2.06
C LEU A 29 -0.63 7.43 -2.64
N LEU A 30 0.70 7.29 -2.66
CA LEU A 30 1.63 8.36 -3.06
C LEU A 30 2.00 8.27 -4.53
N ARG A 31 2.19 9.42 -5.18
CA ARG A 31 2.81 9.47 -6.51
C ARG A 31 4.25 8.99 -6.43
N LYS A 32 4.78 8.49 -7.53
CA LYS A 32 6.09 7.82 -7.55
C LYS A 32 7.23 8.75 -7.09
N GLU A 33 7.16 10.02 -7.45
CA GLU A 33 8.08 11.09 -7.05
C GLU A 33 7.96 11.48 -5.57
N GLU A 34 6.86 11.11 -4.90
CA GLU A 34 6.59 11.39 -3.49
C GLU A 34 7.00 10.21 -2.58
N TRP A 35 7.42 9.08 -3.15
CA TRP A 35 7.85 7.92 -2.37
C TRP A 35 9.02 8.29 -1.45
N ARG A 36 8.88 7.94 -0.17
CA ARG A 36 9.89 8.28 0.86
C ARG A 36 10.58 7.02 1.35
N HIS A 37 11.90 7.05 1.41
CA HIS A 37 12.65 5.95 1.98
C HIS A 37 12.25 5.73 3.44
N LEU A 38 11.95 4.48 3.80
CA LEU A 38 11.66 4.12 5.18
C LEU A 38 12.96 3.98 5.95
N SER A 39 13.19 4.90 6.88
CA SER A 39 14.27 4.82 7.85
C SER A 39 13.68 4.97 9.25
N ALA A 40 13.62 3.86 9.98
CA ALA A 40 13.09 3.85 11.34
C ALA A 40 13.79 2.78 12.20
N PRO A 41 14.04 3.02 13.50
CA PRO A 41 14.74 2.05 14.36
C PRO A 41 14.05 0.69 14.48
N TRP A 42 12.73 0.66 14.31
CA TRP A 42 11.91 -0.56 14.33
C TRP A 42 11.90 -1.30 12.98
N TRP A 43 12.33 -0.66 11.89
CA TRP A 43 12.45 -1.27 10.59
C TRP A 43 13.83 -1.89 10.43
N LYS A 44 13.91 -3.21 10.57
CA LYS A 44 15.15 -3.99 10.35
C LYS A 44 15.19 -4.64 8.96
N GLY A 45 14.15 -4.42 8.15
CA GLY A 45 14.04 -4.98 6.81
C GLY A 45 15.03 -4.37 5.83
N LYS A 46 15.08 -4.94 4.62
CA LYS A 46 15.84 -4.37 3.49
C LYS A 46 15.33 -2.95 3.15
N ALA A 47 16.13 -2.22 2.38
CA ALA A 47 15.74 -0.90 1.87
C ALA A 47 14.34 -0.93 1.25
N ALA A 48 13.45 -0.09 1.76
CA ALA A 48 12.07 0.04 1.30
C ALA A 48 11.65 1.51 1.26
N SER A 49 10.61 1.81 0.50
CA SER A 49 9.99 3.12 0.43
C SER A 49 8.54 3.04 0.86
N ILE A 50 8.07 4.01 1.64
CA ILE A 50 6.67 4.22 1.93
C ILE A 50 5.99 4.71 0.65
N VAL A 51 4.93 4.01 0.25
CA VAL A 51 4.15 4.32 -0.96
C VAL A 51 2.67 4.55 -0.65
N GLY A 52 2.21 4.19 0.53
CA GLY A 52 0.85 4.41 0.98
C GLY A 52 0.66 4.07 2.45
N VAL A 53 -0.52 4.34 2.97
CA VAL A 53 -0.94 4.07 4.35
C VAL A 53 -2.40 3.64 4.34
N ASP A 54 -2.77 2.66 5.17
CA ASP A 54 -4.16 2.24 5.37
C ASP A 54 -4.87 3.04 6.49
N LEU A 55 -6.17 2.83 6.64
CA LEU A 55 -6.97 3.51 7.68
C LEU A 55 -6.55 3.16 9.12
N ASP A 56 -5.86 2.05 9.32
CA ASP A 56 -5.38 1.59 10.63
C ASP A 56 -3.94 2.09 10.92
N GLY A 57 -3.34 2.84 9.99
CA GLY A 57 -1.99 3.40 10.13
C GLY A 57 -0.86 2.42 9.79
N ASN A 58 -1.17 1.29 9.16
CA ASN A 58 -0.17 0.38 8.60
C ASN A 58 0.40 0.95 7.30
N PHE A 59 1.65 0.60 7.00
CA PHE A 59 2.34 1.14 5.84
C PHE A 59 2.25 0.19 4.65
N LEU A 60 1.89 0.72 3.49
CA LEU A 60 2.18 0.07 2.21
C LEU A 60 3.61 0.46 1.80
N LEU A 61 4.46 -0.55 1.64
CA LEU A 61 5.88 -0.38 1.33
C LEU A 61 6.23 -1.01 -0.01
N CYS A 62 7.12 -0.36 -0.76
CA CYS A 62 7.79 -0.92 -1.93
C CYS A 62 9.24 -1.24 -1.57
N LYS A 63 9.62 -2.52 -1.57
CA LYS A 63 10.97 -2.98 -1.28
C LYS A 63 11.89 -2.69 -2.47
N SER A 64 13.20 -2.65 -2.22
CA SER A 64 14.20 -2.50 -3.30
C SER A 64 14.15 -3.59 -4.36
N SER A 65 13.54 -4.75 -4.06
CA SER A 65 13.26 -5.82 -5.02
C SER A 65 12.14 -5.47 -6.02
N GLY A 66 11.36 -4.43 -5.75
CA GLY A 66 10.13 -4.08 -6.50
C GLY A 66 8.85 -4.68 -5.93
N GLU A 67 8.96 -5.51 -4.89
CA GLU A 67 7.82 -6.12 -4.21
C GLU A 67 7.08 -5.11 -3.33
N PHE A 68 5.76 -5.25 -3.27
CA PHE A 68 4.87 -4.44 -2.45
C PHE A 68 4.36 -5.28 -1.28
N ILE A 69 4.49 -4.72 -0.09
CA ILE A 69 4.07 -5.36 1.16
C ILE A 69 3.25 -4.40 2.01
N ILE A 70 2.39 -4.96 2.84
CA ILE A 70 1.80 -4.23 3.97
C ILE A 70 2.63 -4.54 5.21
N PHE A 71 3.05 -3.49 5.90
CA PHE A 71 3.78 -3.57 7.15
C PHE A 71 2.94 -3.05 8.31
N GLU A 72 2.64 -3.94 9.24
CA GLU A 72 1.94 -3.61 10.47
C GLU A 72 2.94 -3.25 11.55
N ARG A 73 2.84 -2.03 12.07
CA ARG A 73 3.80 -1.54 13.06
C ARG A 73 3.65 -2.25 14.41
N GLU A 74 2.43 -2.48 14.88
CA GLU A 74 2.19 -3.05 16.21
C GLU A 74 2.62 -4.51 16.30
N GLY A 75 2.32 -5.30 15.26
CA GLY A 75 2.71 -6.71 15.18
C GLY A 75 4.10 -6.97 14.57
N LEU A 76 4.76 -5.93 14.04
CA LEU A 76 5.99 -6.04 13.23
C LEU A 76 5.88 -7.10 12.13
N LYS A 77 4.70 -7.19 11.48
CA LYS A 77 4.38 -8.21 10.49
C LYS A 77 4.47 -7.62 9.08
N GLU A 78 5.12 -8.36 8.18
CA GLU A 78 5.14 -8.09 6.75
C GLU A 78 4.17 -9.06 6.05
N THR A 79 3.26 -8.53 5.22
CA THR A 79 2.37 -9.33 4.38
C THR A 79 2.62 -8.97 2.92
N LEU A 80 2.97 -9.95 2.08
CA LEU A 80 3.20 -9.71 0.66
C LEU A 80 1.88 -9.42 -0.05
N THR A 81 1.78 -8.26 -0.71
CA THR A 81 0.63 -7.90 -1.54
C THR A 81 0.90 -8.31 -2.98
N SER A 82 1.99 -7.83 -3.57
CA SER A 82 2.31 -8.13 -4.97
C SER A 82 3.81 -8.04 -5.27
N LYS A 83 4.21 -8.55 -6.45
CA LYS A 83 5.62 -8.53 -6.88
C LYS A 83 6.03 -7.27 -7.65
N ASN A 84 5.08 -6.40 -8.00
CA ASN A 84 5.32 -5.18 -8.76
C ASN A 84 4.13 -4.21 -8.66
N LEU A 85 4.34 -2.98 -9.13
CA LEU A 85 3.33 -1.92 -9.06
C LEU A 85 2.02 -2.30 -9.76
N GLY A 86 2.09 -2.86 -10.98
CA GLY A 86 0.91 -3.24 -11.74
C GLY A 86 0.05 -4.27 -11.00
N GLY A 87 0.70 -5.27 -10.40
CA GLY A 87 0.04 -6.26 -9.56
C GLY A 87 -0.59 -5.65 -8.31
N MET A 88 0.06 -4.67 -7.67
CA MET A 88 -0.52 -3.98 -6.51
C MET A 88 -1.77 -3.21 -6.92
N LEU A 89 -1.69 -2.43 -8.00
CA LEU A 89 -2.81 -1.62 -8.49
C LEU A 89 -3.99 -2.48 -8.95
N SER A 90 -3.75 -3.67 -9.51
CA SER A 90 -4.83 -4.59 -9.90
C SER A 90 -5.60 -5.19 -8.73
N MET A 91 -5.08 -5.09 -7.51
CA MET A 91 -5.75 -5.57 -6.30
C MET A 91 -6.65 -4.52 -5.66
N LEU A 92 -6.67 -3.28 -6.19
CA LEU A 92 -7.56 -2.24 -5.68
C LEU A 92 -9.00 -2.52 -6.13
N GLU A 93 -9.84 -2.74 -5.14
CA GLU A 93 -11.25 -3.04 -5.28
C GLU A 93 -12.10 -1.90 -4.71
N MET A 94 -13.34 -1.83 -5.19
CA MET A 94 -14.34 -0.90 -4.68
C MET A 94 -14.65 -1.22 -3.22
N ASP A 95 -14.56 -0.22 -2.36
CA ASP A 95 -14.97 -0.32 -0.97
C ASP A 95 -16.46 0.03 -0.82
N ALA A 96 -17.32 -0.98 -0.87
CA ALA A 96 -18.77 -0.81 -0.75
C ALA A 96 -19.23 -0.25 0.60
N THR A 97 -18.35 -0.16 1.60
CA THR A 97 -18.65 0.50 2.88
C THR A 97 -18.47 2.01 2.82
N ASN A 98 -17.84 2.52 1.76
CA ASN A 98 -17.62 3.94 1.51
C ASN A 98 -18.70 4.51 0.59
N ILE A 99 -19.96 4.43 1.02
CA ILE A 99 -21.08 5.09 0.35
C ILE A 99 -21.19 6.50 0.96
N PRO A 100 -21.11 7.58 0.16
CA PRO A 100 -21.33 8.94 0.65
C PRO A 100 -22.74 9.15 1.23
#